data_AF-A0A7X6WU94-F1
#
_entry.id   AF-A0A7X6WU94-F1
#
_cell.length_a   1.000
_cell.length_b   1.000
_cell.length_c   1.000
_cell.angle_alpha   90.00
_cell.angle_beta   90.00
_cell.angle_gamma   90.00
#
_symmetry.space_group_name_H-M   'P 1'
#
loop_
_entity.id
_entity.type
_entity.pdbx_description
1 polymer ?
#
loop_
_entity_poly.entity_id
_entity_poly.type
_entity_poly.pdbx_seq_one_letter_code
_entity_poly.pdbx_strand_id
1 'polypeptide(L)'
;MKCDVKTKNRVKRLNGQMQGVLNMMEEERSCDEIVTQLSAIRTSVDRIISLITTQNLIETIEEQHDIALDDIDDALKLLIKSN
;
A
#
# COMPACT_ATOMS: atom_id res chain seq x y z
N MET A 1 16.18 -4.71 4.13
CA MET A 1 14.71 -4.55 4.21
C MET A 1 14.08 -5.12 5.50
N LYS A 2 13.76 -4.27 6.47
CA LYS A 2 12.90 -4.58 7.62
C LYS A 2 11.61 -3.78 7.41
N CYS A 3 10.52 -4.43 6.99
CA CYS A 3 9.26 -3.73 6.67
C CYS A 3 8.89 -2.76 7.80
N ASP A 4 8.81 -1.47 7.48
CA ASP A 4 8.70 -0.41 8.47
C ASP A 4 7.33 -0.46 9.21
N VAL A 5 7.28 0.13 10.40
CA VAL A 5 6.08 0.12 11.28
C VAL A 5 4.85 0.70 10.57
N LYS A 6 5.00 1.74 9.74
CA LYS A 6 3.93 2.35 8.94
C LYS A 6 3.39 1.38 7.89
N THR A 7 4.27 0.68 7.17
CA THR A 7 3.85 -0.37 6.21
C THR A 7 3.09 -1.49 6.91
N LYS A 8 3.57 -1.97 8.06
CA LYS A 8 2.86 -2.97 8.88
C LYS A 8 1.47 -2.49 9.32
N ASN A 9 1.35 -1.23 9.74
CA ASN A 9 0.06 -0.65 10.13
C ASN A 9 -0.92 -0.53 8.96
N ARG A 10 -0.43 -0.27 7.74
CA ARG A 10 -1.26 -0.29 6.52
C ARG A 10 -1.81 -1.69 6.24
N VAL A 11 -0.96 -2.73 6.33
CA VAL A 11 -1.37 -4.13 6.15
C VAL A 11 -2.39 -4.55 7.22
N LYS A 12 -2.21 -4.16 8.48
CA LYS A 12 -3.21 -4.42 9.53
C LYS A 12 -4.59 -3.81 9.21
N ARG A 13 -4.62 -2.61 8.64
CA ARG A 13 -5.88 -1.98 8.21
C ARG A 13 -6.54 -2.75 7.07
N LEU A 14 -5.76 -3.17 6.07
CA LEU A 14 -6.28 -4.02 4.98
C LEU A 14 -6.89 -5.32 5.51
N ASN A 15 -6.27 -5.94 6.51
CA ASN A 15 -6.83 -7.13 7.15
C ASN A 15 -8.21 -6.87 7.77
N GLY A 16 -8.37 -5.73 8.46
CA GLY A 16 -9.68 -5.32 8.99
C GLY A 16 -10.72 -5.03 7.90
N GLN A 17 -10.30 -4.42 6.78
CA GLN A 17 -11.19 -4.20 5.63
C GLN A 17 -11.63 -5.51 4.98
N MET A 18 -10.73 -6.49 4.85
CA MET A 18 -11.05 -7.81 4.32
C MET A 18 -12.03 -8.55 5.23
N GLN A 19 -11.83 -8.48 6.55
CA GLN A 19 -12.81 -9.01 7.51
C GLN A 19 -14.17 -8.33 7.37
N GLY A 20 -14.18 -7.01 7.14
CA GLY A 20 -15.41 -6.27 6.84
C GLY A 20 -16.13 -6.81 5.60
N VAL A 21 -15.40 -7.11 4.51
CA VAL A 21 -15.98 -7.71 3.31
C VAL A 21 -16.61 -9.07 3.61
N LEU A 22 -15.94 -9.93 4.37
CA LEU A 22 -16.50 -11.23 4.77
C LEU A 22 -17.81 -11.07 5.54
N ASN A 23 -17.86 -10.14 6.52
CA ASN A 23 -19.08 -9.86 7.27
C ASN A 23 -20.20 -9.33 6.36
N MET A 24 -19.89 -8.48 5.36
CA MET A 24 -20.88 -8.01 4.39
C MET A 24 -21.48 -9.16 3.56
N MET A 25 -20.69 -10.18 3.26
CA MET A 25 -21.17 -11.37 2.56
C MET A 25 -22.07 -12.22 3.46
N GLU A 26 -21.72 -12.37 4.75
CA GLU A 26 -22.57 -13.05 5.75
C GLU A 26 -23.90 -12.32 5.99
N GLU A 27 -23.89 -10.98 5.89
CA GLU A 27 -25.07 -10.10 5.97
C GLU A 27 -25.89 -10.06 4.66
N GLU A 28 -25.53 -10.86 3.65
CA GLU A 28 -26.17 -10.89 2.32
C GLU A 28 -26.30 -9.50 1.65
N ARG A 29 -25.31 -8.63 1.88
CA ARG A 29 -25.27 -7.31 1.24
C ARG A 29 -25.09 -7.42 -0.27
N SER A 30 -25.47 -6.36 -0.98
CA SER A 30 -25.50 -6.39 -2.43
C SER A 30 -24.09 -6.44 -3.05
N CYS A 31 -24.00 -7.08 -4.22
CA CYS A 31 -22.73 -7.29 -4.90
C CYS A 31 -22.00 -5.97 -5.25
N ASP A 32 -22.73 -4.89 -5.55
CA ASP A 32 -22.16 -3.57 -5.84
C ASP A 32 -21.47 -2.95 -4.60
N GLU A 33 -22.03 -3.15 -3.41
CA GLU A 33 -21.40 -2.70 -2.16
C GLU A 33 -20.12 -3.49 -1.87
N ILE A 34 -20.15 -4.81 -2.07
CA ILE A 34 -18.98 -5.69 -1.92
C ILE A 34 -17.88 -5.30 -2.92
N VAL A 35 -18.23 -5.11 -4.19
CA VAL A 35 -17.30 -4.68 -5.24
C VAL A 35 -16.69 -3.33 -4.92
N THR A 36 -17.47 -2.40 -4.36
CA THR A 36 -16.97 -1.10 -3.92
C THR A 36 -15.90 -1.24 -2.84
N GLN A 37 -16.14 -2.08 -1.83
CA GLN A 37 -15.14 -2.31 -0.77
C GLN A 37 -13.89 -3.03 -1.29
N LEU A 38 -14.06 -4.07 -2.12
CA LEU A 38 -12.93 -4.77 -2.74
C LEU A 38 -12.10 -3.84 -3.63
N SER A 39 -12.73 -2.91 -4.35
CA SER A 39 -12.03 -1.91 -5.16
C SER A 39 -11.21 -0.93 -4.30
N ALA A 40 -11.74 -0.53 -3.14
CA ALA A 40 -11.02 0.30 -2.18
C ALA A 40 -9.82 -0.45 -1.56
N ILE A 41 -9.99 -1.74 -1.26
CA ILE A 41 -8.93 -2.62 -0.79
C ILE A 41 -7.84 -2.75 -1.86
N ARG A 42 -8.20 -3.03 -3.12
CA ARG A 42 -7.26 -3.12 -4.24
C ARG A 42 -6.40 -1.86 -4.35
N THR A 43 -7.05 -0.69 -4.37
CA THR A 43 -6.33 0.61 -4.42
C THR A 43 -5.36 0.77 -3.25
N SER A 44 -5.76 0.32 -2.06
CA SER A 44 -4.92 0.39 -0.86
C SER A 44 -3.73 -0.58 -0.93
N VAL A 45 -3.92 -1.78 -1.50
CA VAL A 45 -2.87 -2.76 -1.77
C VAL A 45 -1.86 -2.19 -2.78
N ASP A 46 -2.33 -1.65 -3.90
CA ASP A 46 -1.48 -1.10 -4.97
C ASP A 46 -0.55 0.01 -4.42
N ARG A 47 -1.07 0.87 -3.55
CA ARG A 47 -0.27 1.90 -2.86
C ARG A 47 0.79 1.34 -1.92
N ILE A 48 0.50 0.25 -1.21
CA ILE A 48 1.49 -0.40 -0.34
C ILE A 48 2.59 -1.04 -1.18
N ILE A 49 2.23 -1.70 -2.28
CA ILE A 49 3.20 -2.28 -3.21
C ILE A 49 4.11 -1.20 -3.77
N SER A 50 3.54 -0.09 -4.25
CA SER A 50 4.31 1.06 -4.75
C SER A 50 5.28 1.61 -3.70
N LEU A 51 4.83 1.78 -2.45
CA LEU A 51 5.69 2.21 -1.36
C LEU A 51 6.87 1.25 -1.11
N ILE A 52 6.60 -0.05 -1.00
CA ILE A 52 7.63 -1.07 -0.71
C ILE A 52 8.65 -1.14 -1.85
N THR A 53 8.17 -1.20 -3.09
CA THR A 53 9.03 -1.31 -4.28
C THR A 53 9.88 -0.07 -4.48
N THR A 54 9.32 1.13 -4.25
CA THR A 54 10.07 2.38 -4.37
C THR A 54 11.12 2.53 -3.27
N GLN A 55 10.79 2.12 -2.03
CA GLN A 55 11.78 2.11 -0.94
C GLN A 55 12.93 1.15 -1.26
N ASN A 56 12.63 -0.05 -1.76
CA ASN A 56 13.65 -1.00 -2.19
C ASN A 56 14.54 -0.43 -3.31
N LEU A 57 13.97 0.30 -4.27
CA LEU A 57 14.71 0.98 -5.32
C LEU A 57 15.70 2.01 -4.75
N ILE A 58 15.25 2.86 -3.82
CA ILE A 58 16.11 3.85 -3.15
C ILE A 58 17.25 3.15 -2.42
N GLU A 59 16.94 2.18 -1.55
CA GLU A 59 17.94 1.41 -0.79
C GLU A 59 18.99 0.81 -1.74
N THR A 60 18.55 0.25 -2.88
CA THR A 60 19.47 -0.33 -3.88
C THR A 60 20.40 0.72 -4.50
N ILE A 61 19.87 1.90 -4.85
CA ILE A 61 20.67 2.97 -5.46
C ILE A 61 21.68 3.53 -4.46
N GLU A 62 21.25 3.79 -3.23
CA GLU A 62 22.12 4.28 -2.16
C GLU A 62 23.25 3.29 -1.86
N GLU A 63 22.93 2.00 -1.72
CA GLU A 63 23.91 0.94 -1.47
C GLU A 63 24.89 0.74 -2.64
N GLN A 64 24.43 0.80 -3.90
CA GLN A 64 25.28 0.55 -5.07
C GLN A 64 26.21 1.72 -5.41
N HIS A 65 25.79 2.95 -5.13
CA HIS A 65 26.52 4.15 -5.52
C HIS A 65 27.20 4.86 -4.33
N ASP A 66 27.01 4.36 -3.10
CA ASP A 66 27.50 4.98 -1.87
C ASP A 66 27.08 6.46 -1.78
N ILE A 67 25.82 6.73 -2.15
CA ILE A 67 25.19 8.05 -2.10
C ILE A 67 24.03 8.05 -1.13
N ALA A 68 23.73 9.20 -0.54
CA ALA A 68 22.48 9.43 0.18
C ALA A 68 21.53 10.24 -0.73
N LEU A 69 20.30 9.75 -0.90
CA LEU A 69 19.27 10.45 -1.67
C LEU A 69 18.41 11.29 -0.72
N ASP A 70 18.79 12.56 -0.54
CA ASP A 70 18.03 13.53 0.26
C ASP A 70 16.93 14.25 -0.56
N ASP A 71 15.91 14.76 0.12
CA ASP A 71 14.82 15.59 -0.44
C ASP A 71 14.00 14.96 -1.60
N ILE A 72 13.99 13.63 -1.70
CA ILE A 72 13.24 12.90 -2.76
C ILE A 72 11.74 12.72 -2.47
N ASP A 73 11.25 13.19 -1.32
CA ASP A 73 9.86 12.99 -0.86
C ASP A 73 8.81 13.47 -1.86
N ASP A 74 9.07 14.58 -2.57
CA ASP A 74 8.13 15.12 -3.55
C ASP A 74 8.11 14.29 -4.83
N ALA A 75 9.25 13.77 -5.27
CA ALA A 75 9.32 12.81 -6.37
C ALA A 75 8.60 11.50 -6.00
N LEU A 76 8.77 11.03 -4.77
CA LEU A 76 8.07 9.85 -4.24
C LEU A 76 6.56 10.01 -4.25
N LYS A 77 6.05 11.18 -3.84
CA LYS A 77 4.61 11.46 -3.86
C LYS A 77 4.03 11.35 -5.27
N LEU A 78 4.77 11.74 -6.32
CA LEU A 78 4.30 11.62 -7.71
C LEU A 78 4.20 10.15 -8.15
N LEU A 79 5.16 9.30 -7.75
CA LEU A 79 5.13 7.88 -8.03
C LEU A 79 3.97 7.17 -7.32
N ILE A 80 3.70 7.54 -6.07
CA ILE A 80 2.67 6.90 -5.23
C ILE A 80 1.26 7.41 -5.56
N LYS A 81 1.09 8.65 -6.03
CA LYS A 81 -0.22 9.22 -6.39
C LYS A 81 -0.78 8.70 -7.72
N SER A 82 0.06 8.16 -8.59
CA SER A 82 -0.31 7.87 -9.98
C SER A 82 -1.11 6.56 -10.16
N ASN A 83 -1.39 5.82 -9.08
CA ASN A 83 -2.15 4.57 -9.06
C ASN A 83 -3.31 4.59 -8.05
#